data_AF-G6YYN8-F1
#
_entry.id   AF-G6YYN8-F1
#
_cell.length_a   1.000
_cell.length_b   1.000
_cell.length_c   1.000
_cell.angle_alpha   90.00
_cell.angle_beta   90.00
_cell.angle_gamma   90.00
#
_symmetry.space_group_name_H-M   'P 1'
#
loop_
_entity.id
_entity.type
_entity.pdbx_description
1 polymer ?
#
loop_
_entity_poly.entity_id
_entity_poly.type
_entity_poly.pdbx_seq_one_letter_code
_entity_poly.pdbx_strand_id
1 'polypeptide(L)'
;MSESGTKSLRKPLRFWGWGYADEDLHPEEHAMIETVTKMLVPEGLVEIEPPKVEDFDLPASRLLSVPEHLSDIISTTNYDRLVHSYGKSYADMARMLMRKVPNPPDAVAFPKTEDDIQQLFRYAAEDNIALIPFGGGTSVCGGVEPDVGDTYQATISVDMENLNQILEIDPISRRARIQAGIKGPDLERQLKQHGLTLRH
;
A
#
# COMPACT_ATOMS: atom_id res chain seq x y z
N MET A 1 -10.60 -17.50 2.92
CA MET A 1 -9.16 -17.33 3.21
C MET A 1 -8.54 -16.92 1.89
N SER A 2 -7.99 -15.71 1.78
CA SER A 2 -7.56 -15.16 0.48
C SER A 2 -6.43 -16.00 -0.13
N GLU A 3 -6.50 -16.22 -1.43
CA GLU A 3 -5.58 -17.08 -2.21
C GLU A 3 -4.12 -16.60 -2.23
N SER A 4 -3.80 -15.44 -1.61
CA SER A 4 -2.49 -14.78 -1.72
C SER A 4 -1.56 -14.96 -0.51
N GLY A 5 -2.02 -15.50 0.61
CA GLY A 5 -1.20 -15.59 1.84
C GLY A 5 -0.81 -14.23 2.43
N THR A 6 -1.47 -13.15 1.98
CA THR A 6 -1.27 -11.79 2.50
C THR A 6 -1.55 -11.71 3.99
N LYS A 7 -0.79 -10.86 4.69
CA LYS A 7 -1.09 -10.48 6.08
C LYS A 7 -1.97 -9.23 6.17
N SER A 8 -2.29 -8.60 5.04
CA SER A 8 -3.15 -7.43 5.02
C SER A 8 -4.58 -7.80 5.42
N LEU A 9 -5.19 -6.97 6.26
CA LEU A 9 -6.61 -7.08 6.62
C LEU A 9 -7.53 -6.26 5.71
N ARG A 10 -6.96 -5.42 4.82
CA ARG A 10 -7.74 -4.66 3.84
C ARG A 10 -8.33 -5.57 2.77
N LYS A 11 -9.41 -5.09 2.17
CA LYS A 11 -9.89 -5.59 0.88
C LYS A 11 -8.73 -5.52 -0.13
N PRO A 12 -8.48 -6.59 -0.92
CA PRO A 12 -7.36 -6.62 -1.86
C PRO A 12 -7.35 -5.41 -2.79
N LEU A 13 -6.18 -4.78 -2.90
CA LEU A 13 -5.96 -3.61 -3.74
C LEU A 13 -5.51 -4.05 -5.13
N ARG A 14 -5.87 -3.25 -6.13
CA ARG A 14 -5.29 -3.35 -7.47
C ARG A 14 -3.84 -2.87 -7.40
N PHE A 15 -2.88 -3.80 -7.32
CA PHE A 15 -1.47 -3.45 -7.10
C PHE A 15 -0.87 -2.61 -8.25
N TRP A 16 -1.36 -2.79 -9.48
CA TRP A 16 -0.90 -2.09 -10.67
C TRP A 16 -1.68 -0.79 -11.00
N GLY A 17 -2.70 -0.43 -10.21
CA GLY A 17 -3.59 0.70 -10.54
C GLY A 17 -4.35 1.27 -9.35
N TRP A 18 -5.38 2.06 -9.61
CA TRP A 18 -6.28 2.61 -8.60
C TRP A 18 -7.38 1.62 -8.21
N GLY A 19 -7.86 1.70 -6.96
CA GLY A 19 -9.02 0.95 -6.48
C GLY A 19 -8.73 -0.45 -5.94
N TYR A 20 -9.81 -1.20 -5.70
CA TYR A 20 -9.75 -2.59 -5.26
C TYR A 20 -9.58 -3.56 -6.43
N ALA A 21 -9.13 -4.78 -6.14
CA ALA A 21 -8.83 -5.79 -7.16
C ALA A 21 -10.08 -6.30 -7.91
N ASP A 22 -11.26 -6.13 -7.32
CA ASP A 22 -12.57 -6.57 -7.84
C ASP A 22 -13.43 -5.41 -8.37
N GLU A 23 -12.90 -4.18 -8.40
CA GLU A 23 -13.60 -3.02 -8.96
C GLU A 23 -13.23 -2.86 -10.42
N ASP A 24 -14.15 -3.18 -11.32
CA ASP A 24 -14.00 -2.96 -12.76
C ASP A 24 -14.95 -1.89 -13.27
N LEU A 25 -14.63 -1.36 -14.45
CA LEU A 25 -15.44 -0.38 -15.12
C LEU A 25 -16.79 -0.99 -15.53
N HIS A 26 -17.85 -0.21 -15.38
CA HIS A 26 -19.15 -0.58 -15.93
C HIS A 26 -19.14 -0.54 -17.46
N PRO A 27 -20.01 -1.33 -18.14
CA PRO A 27 -20.08 -1.35 -19.60
C PRO A 27 -20.26 0.03 -20.25
N GLU A 28 -21.00 0.92 -19.59
CA GLU A 28 -21.19 2.31 -20.04
C GLU A 28 -19.90 3.13 -19.98
N GLU A 29 -19.10 2.95 -18.93
CA GLU A 29 -17.80 3.61 -18.77
C GLU A 29 -16.79 3.09 -19.80
N HIS A 30 -16.79 1.78 -20.06
CA HIS A 30 -16.01 1.17 -21.14
C HIS A 30 -16.34 1.79 -22.51
N ALA A 31 -17.62 1.90 -22.85
CA ALA A 31 -18.05 2.48 -24.13
C ALA A 31 -17.64 3.96 -24.26
N MET A 32 -17.75 4.72 -23.16
CA MET A 32 -17.29 6.11 -23.12
C MET A 32 -15.77 6.21 -23.34
N ILE A 33 -14.98 5.41 -22.63
CA ILE A 33 -13.52 5.39 -22.76
C ILE A 33 -13.11 5.00 -24.18
N GLU A 34 -13.74 3.98 -24.77
CA GLU A 34 -13.46 3.57 -26.15
C GLU A 34 -13.73 4.71 -27.14
N THR A 35 -14.84 5.44 -26.97
CA THR A 35 -15.21 6.57 -27.82
C THR A 35 -14.20 7.71 -27.71
N VAL A 36 -13.88 8.13 -26.48
CA VAL A 36 -12.91 9.21 -26.23
C VAL A 36 -11.53 8.83 -26.75
N THR A 37 -11.12 7.57 -26.58
CA THR A 37 -9.78 7.15 -26.96
C THR A 37 -9.63 7.04 -28.48
N LYS A 38 -10.66 6.57 -29.22
CA LYS A 38 -10.67 6.61 -30.69
C LYS A 38 -10.56 8.04 -31.24
N MET A 39 -11.10 9.03 -30.51
CA MET A 39 -11.00 10.44 -30.89
C MET A 39 -9.59 11.00 -30.65
N LEU A 40 -8.94 10.60 -29.56
CA LEU A 40 -7.62 11.12 -29.15
C LEU A 40 -6.44 10.40 -29.81
N VAL A 41 -6.61 9.11 -30.13
CA VAL A 41 -5.55 8.25 -30.71
C VAL A 41 -6.10 7.55 -31.96
N PRO A 42 -6.24 8.28 -33.08
CA PRO A 42 -6.88 7.77 -34.31
C PRO A 42 -6.05 6.66 -34.99
N GLU A 43 -4.76 6.56 -34.72
CA GLU A 43 -3.87 5.52 -35.24
C GLU A 43 -4.09 4.14 -34.59
N GLY A 44 -4.96 4.07 -33.58
CA GLY A 44 -5.32 2.84 -32.86
C GLY A 44 -4.57 2.68 -31.54
N LEU A 45 -5.08 1.75 -30.72
CA LEU A 45 -4.55 1.44 -29.40
C LEU A 45 -3.95 0.05 -29.37
N VAL A 46 -2.90 -0.11 -28.58
CA VAL A 46 -2.46 -1.42 -28.13
C VAL A 46 -3.07 -1.65 -26.76
N GLU A 47 -3.97 -2.62 -26.68
CA GLU A 47 -4.52 -3.07 -25.40
C GLU A 47 -3.46 -3.89 -24.66
N ILE A 48 -3.30 -3.60 -23.37
CA ILE A 48 -2.35 -4.30 -22.50
C ILE A 48 -3.16 -5.08 -21.47
N GLU A 49 -2.93 -6.39 -21.42
CA GLU A 49 -3.53 -7.25 -20.42
C GLU A 49 -3.12 -6.81 -18.99
N PRO A 50 -4.10 -6.70 -18.07
CA PRO A 50 -3.84 -6.41 -16.67
C PRO A 50 -2.76 -7.31 -16.07
N PRO A 51 -1.74 -6.74 -15.38
CA PRO A 51 -0.72 -7.51 -14.71
C PRO A 51 -1.27 -8.44 -13.64
N LYS A 52 -0.73 -9.67 -13.61
CA LYS A 52 -0.92 -10.62 -12.52
C LYS A 52 0.35 -10.70 -11.68
N VAL A 53 0.26 -11.20 -10.45
CA VAL A 53 1.41 -11.26 -9.53
C VAL A 53 2.52 -12.15 -10.10
N GLU A 54 2.13 -13.24 -10.75
CA GLU A 54 3.03 -14.19 -11.42
C GLU A 54 3.75 -13.62 -12.65
N ASP A 55 3.33 -12.47 -13.18
CA ASP A 55 4.02 -11.81 -14.28
C ASP A 55 5.32 -11.10 -13.84
N PHE A 56 5.58 -11.03 -12.52
CA PHE A 56 6.71 -10.30 -11.95
C PHE A 56 7.78 -11.25 -11.44
N ASP A 57 8.97 -11.16 -12.02
CA ASP A 57 10.18 -11.81 -11.52
C ASP A 57 10.83 -10.93 -10.44
N LEU A 58 10.27 -10.97 -9.23
CA LEU A 58 10.80 -10.21 -8.10
C LEU A 58 12.03 -10.91 -7.49
N PRO A 59 13.10 -10.17 -7.14
CA PRO A 59 14.19 -10.73 -6.37
C PRO A 59 13.67 -11.31 -5.05
N ALA A 60 14.34 -12.35 -4.55
CA ALA A 60 14.06 -12.87 -3.21
C ALA A 60 14.28 -11.78 -2.15
N SER A 61 13.53 -11.87 -1.06
CA SER A 61 13.74 -11.01 0.11
C SER A 61 15.18 -11.15 0.62
N ARG A 62 15.85 -10.02 0.85
CA ARG A 62 17.22 -9.96 1.40
C ARG A 62 17.27 -10.04 2.92
N LEU A 63 16.13 -10.13 3.61
CA LEU A 63 16.10 -10.30 5.06
C LEU A 63 16.81 -11.59 5.46
N LEU A 64 17.78 -11.50 6.37
CA LEU A 64 18.55 -12.66 6.86
C LEU A 64 17.69 -13.60 7.71
N SER A 65 16.89 -13.03 8.61
CA SER A 65 15.94 -13.75 9.45
C SER A 65 14.87 -12.81 9.97
N VAL A 66 13.63 -13.25 10.01
CA VAL A 66 12.56 -12.54 10.73
C VAL A 66 12.50 -13.08 12.15
N PRO A 67 12.63 -12.24 13.19
CA PRO A 67 12.43 -12.67 14.58
C PRO A 67 11.06 -13.31 14.78
N GLU A 68 10.99 -14.39 15.55
CA GLU A 68 9.75 -15.17 15.74
C GLU A 68 8.58 -14.29 16.24
N HIS A 69 8.84 -13.33 17.13
CA HIS A 69 7.82 -12.43 17.63
C HIS A 69 7.29 -11.42 16.58
N LEU A 70 7.98 -11.24 15.45
CA LEU A 70 7.56 -10.39 14.34
C LEU A 70 7.00 -11.19 13.15
N SER A 71 7.11 -12.52 13.14
CA SER A 71 6.67 -13.35 12.01
C SER A 71 5.18 -13.25 11.73
N ASP A 72 4.39 -12.88 12.74
CA ASP A 72 2.94 -12.71 12.59
C ASP A 72 2.56 -11.43 11.87
N ILE A 73 3.42 -10.42 11.88
CA ILE A 73 3.15 -9.10 11.27
C ILE A 73 3.99 -8.83 10.02
N ILE A 74 5.08 -9.56 9.78
CA ILE A 74 5.93 -9.39 8.59
C ILE A 74 5.55 -10.41 7.50
N SER A 75 5.22 -9.91 6.31
CA SER A 75 4.92 -10.68 5.11
C SER A 75 6.00 -10.50 4.05
N THR A 76 6.38 -11.60 3.40
CA THR A 76 7.30 -11.61 2.27
C THR A 76 6.62 -12.04 0.96
N THR A 77 5.28 -12.07 0.93
CA THR A 77 4.55 -12.48 -0.28
C THR A 77 4.77 -11.49 -1.43
N ASN A 78 4.81 -11.98 -2.66
CA ASN A 78 4.97 -11.12 -3.84
C ASN A 78 3.81 -10.13 -3.97
N TYR A 79 2.58 -10.54 -3.65
CA TYR A 79 1.43 -9.64 -3.67
C TYR A 79 1.62 -8.44 -2.72
N ASP A 80 1.97 -8.69 -1.45
CA ASP A 80 2.17 -7.59 -0.50
C ASP A 80 3.32 -6.69 -0.95
N ARG A 81 4.44 -7.27 -1.41
CA ARG A 81 5.59 -6.51 -1.90
C ARG A 81 5.23 -5.64 -3.11
N LEU A 82 4.44 -6.15 -4.06
CA LEU A 82 3.99 -5.37 -5.22
C LEU A 82 3.06 -4.21 -4.83
N VAL A 83 2.07 -4.45 -3.96
CA VAL A 83 1.16 -3.40 -3.48
C VAL A 83 1.93 -2.24 -2.83
N HIS A 84 3.06 -2.55 -2.19
CA HIS A 84 3.87 -1.61 -1.43
C HIS A 84 5.13 -1.14 -2.16
N SER A 85 5.26 -1.42 -3.47
CA SER A 85 6.43 -1.00 -4.25
C SER A 85 6.32 0.45 -4.74
N TYR A 86 5.12 0.89 -5.11
CA TYR A 86 4.92 2.22 -5.68
C TYR A 86 3.63 2.90 -5.22
N GLY A 87 3.56 4.19 -5.49
CA GLY A 87 2.34 4.98 -5.36
C GLY A 87 1.39 4.81 -6.54
N LYS A 88 0.69 5.88 -6.89
CA LYS A 88 -0.34 5.95 -7.92
C LYS A 88 -0.12 7.07 -8.93
N SER A 89 1.12 7.53 -9.09
CA SER A 89 1.47 8.41 -10.20
C SER A 89 1.34 7.67 -11.54
N TYR A 90 1.24 8.42 -12.64
CA TYR A 90 1.24 7.80 -13.97
C TYR A 90 2.51 6.97 -14.21
N ALA A 91 3.69 7.47 -13.83
CA ALA A 91 4.96 6.77 -13.99
C ALA A 91 4.99 5.45 -13.20
N ASP A 92 4.44 5.43 -11.99
CA ASP A 92 4.33 4.23 -11.15
C ASP A 92 3.44 3.16 -11.81
N MET A 93 2.25 3.57 -12.26
CA MET A 93 1.32 2.65 -12.93
C MET A 93 1.89 2.14 -14.25
N ALA A 94 2.54 3.01 -15.04
CA ALA A 94 3.21 2.60 -16.27
C ALA A 94 4.30 1.55 -15.99
N ARG A 95 5.11 1.74 -14.94
CA ARG A 95 6.12 0.74 -14.52
C ARG A 95 5.49 -0.59 -14.15
N MET A 96 4.38 -0.59 -13.42
CA MET A 96 3.63 -1.81 -13.10
C MET A 96 3.07 -2.50 -14.35
N LEU A 97 2.46 -1.75 -15.27
CA LEU A 97 1.99 -2.27 -16.56
C LEU A 97 3.12 -2.86 -17.40
N MET A 98 4.32 -2.31 -17.30
CA MET A 98 5.53 -2.82 -17.97
C MET A 98 6.24 -3.95 -17.21
N ARG A 99 5.70 -4.40 -16.06
CA ARG A 99 6.32 -5.38 -15.15
C ARG A 99 7.74 -4.98 -14.69
N LYS A 100 7.96 -3.67 -14.45
CA LYS A 100 9.26 -3.11 -14.04
C LYS A 100 9.24 -2.66 -12.58
N VAL A 101 9.77 -3.51 -11.71
CA VAL A 101 9.92 -3.23 -10.28
C VAL A 101 11.37 -3.53 -9.86
N PRO A 102 12.34 -2.63 -10.13
CA PRO A 102 13.75 -2.87 -9.78
C PRO A 102 13.98 -2.92 -8.27
N ASN A 103 13.24 -2.11 -7.49
CA ASN A 103 13.43 -1.95 -6.05
C ASN A 103 12.15 -2.30 -5.27
N PRO A 104 11.62 -3.54 -5.34
CA PRO A 104 10.50 -3.93 -4.49
C PRO A 104 10.96 -3.95 -3.03
N PRO A 105 10.07 -3.72 -2.06
CA PRO A 105 10.43 -3.90 -0.66
C PRO A 105 10.78 -5.38 -0.42
N ASP A 106 11.72 -5.66 0.49
CA ASP A 106 12.07 -7.04 0.86
C ASP A 106 10.96 -7.71 1.66
N ALA A 107 10.22 -6.93 2.46
CA ALA A 107 9.03 -7.39 3.16
C ALA A 107 8.05 -6.24 3.46
N VAL A 108 6.87 -6.60 3.94
CA VAL A 108 5.85 -5.66 4.40
C VAL A 108 5.47 -6.01 5.83
N ALA A 109 5.51 -5.03 6.74
CA ALA A 109 5.07 -5.18 8.12
C ALA A 109 3.68 -4.56 8.29
N PHE A 110 2.81 -5.27 9.01
CA PHE A 110 1.43 -4.87 9.35
C PHE A 110 1.25 -4.72 10.87
N PRO A 111 1.96 -3.78 11.53
CA PRO A 111 1.93 -3.59 12.97
C PRO A 111 0.52 -3.29 13.47
N LYS A 112 0.14 -3.89 14.60
CA LYS A 112 -1.18 -3.76 15.23
C LYS A 112 -1.13 -2.85 16.45
N THR A 113 0.05 -2.66 17.03
CA THR A 113 0.26 -1.86 18.25
C THR A 113 1.46 -0.92 18.11
N GLU A 114 1.55 0.07 19.01
CA GLU A 114 2.75 0.92 19.12
C GLU A 114 3.99 0.13 19.56
N ASP A 115 3.80 -0.98 20.29
CA ASP A 115 4.90 -1.86 20.69
C ASP A 115 5.45 -2.64 19.50
N ASP A 116 4.60 -3.11 18.58
CA ASP A 116 5.02 -3.73 17.32
C ASP A 116 5.93 -2.77 16.52
N ILE A 117 5.56 -1.48 16.46
CA ILE A 117 6.38 -0.44 15.82
C ILE A 117 7.74 -0.34 16.50
N GLN A 118 7.78 -0.25 17.84
CA GLN A 118 9.04 -0.17 18.57
C GLN A 118 9.93 -1.39 18.33
N GLN A 119 9.36 -2.59 18.32
CA GLN A 119 10.09 -3.83 18.03
C GLN A 119 10.62 -3.85 16.59
N LEU A 120 9.84 -3.39 15.60
CA LEU A 120 10.29 -3.22 14.22
C LEU A 120 11.46 -2.24 14.10
N PHE A 121 11.42 -1.10 14.80
CA PHE A 121 12.53 -0.14 14.81
C PHE A 121 13.81 -0.73 15.41
N ARG A 122 13.70 -1.52 16.49
CA ARG A 122 14.87 -2.20 17.09
C ARG A 122 15.47 -3.21 16.13
N TYR A 123 14.65 -4.09 15.57
CA TYR A 123 15.07 -5.06 14.56
C TYR A 123 15.73 -4.38 13.34
N ALA A 124 15.11 -3.32 12.83
CA ALA A 124 15.65 -2.60 11.68
C ALA A 124 16.99 -1.90 11.98
N ALA A 125 17.17 -1.40 13.21
CA ALA A 125 18.43 -0.80 13.62
C ALA A 125 19.56 -1.83 13.78
N GLU A 126 19.25 -3.02 14.28
CA GLU A 126 20.21 -4.12 14.46
C GLU A 126 20.73 -4.64 13.11
N ASP A 127 19.83 -4.83 12.14
CA ASP A 127 20.14 -5.43 10.84
C ASP A 127 20.36 -4.40 9.71
N ASN A 128 20.37 -3.10 10.05
CA ASN A 128 20.53 -1.99 9.10
C ASN A 128 19.51 -2.06 7.93
N ILE A 129 18.24 -2.12 8.30
CA ILE A 129 17.09 -2.21 7.41
C ILE A 129 16.41 -0.83 7.31
N ALA A 130 16.09 -0.39 6.11
CA ALA A 130 15.28 0.81 5.92
C ALA A 130 13.80 0.51 6.14
N LEU A 131 13.14 1.35 6.96
CA LEU A 131 11.68 1.31 7.15
C LEU A 131 11.02 2.39 6.29
N ILE A 132 10.11 2.00 5.39
CA ILE A 132 9.34 2.93 4.55
C ILE A 132 7.90 2.98 5.07
N PRO A 133 7.44 4.09 5.66
CA PRO A 133 6.07 4.19 6.16
C PRO A 133 5.08 4.17 5.00
N PHE A 134 4.02 3.37 5.15
CA PHE A 134 2.98 3.20 4.15
C PHE A 134 1.59 3.39 4.78
N GLY A 135 0.80 4.27 4.18
CA GLY A 135 -0.59 4.51 4.58
C GLY A 135 -1.55 3.85 3.59
N GLY A 136 -2.24 4.67 2.81
CA GLY A 136 -3.14 4.20 1.75
C GLY A 136 -2.44 3.87 0.42
N GLY A 137 -1.13 4.07 0.31
CA GLY A 137 -0.39 3.88 -0.95
C GLY A 137 -0.75 4.87 -2.07
N THR A 138 -1.36 6.01 -1.74
CA THR A 138 -1.91 6.98 -2.71
C THR A 138 -0.92 8.06 -3.14
N SER A 139 0.38 7.93 -2.79
CA SER A 139 1.40 8.91 -3.17
C SER A 139 1.48 9.06 -4.69
N VAL A 140 1.61 10.28 -5.19
CA VAL A 140 1.81 10.55 -6.63
C VAL A 140 3.18 11.17 -6.92
N CYS A 141 4.08 11.14 -5.94
CA CYS A 141 5.40 11.78 -5.99
C CYS A 141 6.55 10.80 -5.65
N GLY A 142 6.33 9.48 -5.76
CA GLY A 142 7.33 8.46 -5.41
C GLY A 142 7.58 8.27 -3.91
N GLY A 143 6.78 8.91 -3.04
CA GLY A 143 7.06 8.96 -1.60
C GLY A 143 6.92 7.65 -0.81
N VAL A 144 6.57 6.55 -1.46
CA VAL A 144 6.50 5.20 -0.86
C VAL A 144 7.44 4.20 -1.56
N GLU A 145 8.20 4.66 -2.56
CA GLU A 145 9.12 3.79 -3.30
C GLU A 145 10.33 3.41 -2.41
N PRO A 146 10.69 2.12 -2.32
CA PRO A 146 11.86 1.65 -1.57
C PRO A 146 13.22 1.99 -2.20
N ASP A 147 13.39 3.19 -2.74
CA ASP A 147 14.64 3.67 -3.33
C ASP A 147 15.51 4.40 -2.28
N VAL A 148 16.24 3.60 -1.51
CA VAL A 148 17.04 4.07 -0.36
C VAL A 148 18.55 3.95 -0.57
N GLY A 149 18.98 3.64 -1.80
CA GLY A 149 20.38 3.36 -2.15
C GLY A 149 20.91 2.05 -1.56
N ASP A 150 22.23 1.84 -1.72
CA ASP A 150 22.88 0.55 -1.41
C ASP A 150 23.41 0.44 0.03
N THR A 151 23.16 1.45 0.88
CA THR A 151 23.69 1.48 2.25
C THR A 151 22.88 0.60 3.22
N TYR A 152 21.62 0.32 2.90
CA TYR A 152 20.75 -0.54 3.69
C TYR A 152 20.83 -1.99 3.20
N GLN A 153 20.78 -2.94 4.14
CA GLN A 153 20.84 -4.37 3.81
C GLN A 153 19.52 -4.88 3.23
N ALA A 154 18.41 -4.29 3.64
CA ALA A 154 17.07 -4.60 3.16
C ALA A 154 16.11 -3.43 3.39
N THR A 155 14.90 -3.53 2.85
CA THR A 155 13.81 -2.57 3.01
C THR A 155 12.54 -3.27 3.51
N ILE A 156 11.87 -2.65 4.48
CA ILE A 156 10.55 -3.09 4.95
C ILE A 156 9.57 -1.93 4.78
N SER A 157 8.51 -2.16 3.99
CA SER A 157 7.38 -1.24 3.97
C SER A 157 6.53 -1.47 5.22
N VAL A 158 6.17 -0.41 5.94
CA VAL A 158 5.41 -0.49 7.20
C VAL A 158 3.99 0.02 6.94
N ASP A 159 3.05 -0.89 6.65
CA ASP A 159 1.65 -0.52 6.43
C ASP A 159 0.95 -0.28 7.77
N MET A 160 0.56 0.97 7.99
CA MET A 160 -0.08 1.42 9.21
C MET A 160 -1.56 0.98 9.32
N GLU A 161 -2.08 0.18 8.38
CA GLU A 161 -3.50 -0.16 8.25
C GLU A 161 -4.23 -0.60 9.51
N ASN A 162 -3.53 -1.28 10.42
CA ASN A 162 -4.13 -1.84 11.62
C ASN A 162 -4.15 -0.83 12.79
N LEU A 163 -3.39 0.25 12.68
CA LEU A 163 -3.39 1.38 13.61
C LEU A 163 -4.42 2.42 13.13
N ASN A 164 -5.71 2.09 13.20
CA ASN A 164 -6.81 2.81 12.54
C ASN A 164 -7.97 3.25 13.47
N GLN A 165 -7.71 3.39 14.77
CA GLN A 165 -8.73 3.74 15.76
C GLN A 165 -8.66 5.21 16.20
N ILE A 166 -9.82 5.79 16.55
CA ILE A 166 -9.87 6.98 17.39
C ILE A 166 -9.74 6.54 18.86
N LEU A 167 -8.68 6.98 19.52
CA LEU A 167 -8.35 6.60 20.90
C LEU A 167 -9.02 7.52 21.93
N GLU A 168 -9.30 8.76 21.55
CA GLU A 168 -9.87 9.77 22.43
C GLU A 168 -10.54 10.89 21.64
N ILE A 169 -11.65 11.41 22.17
CA ILE A 169 -12.32 12.61 21.67
C ILE A 169 -12.55 13.55 22.84
N ASP A 170 -12.03 14.76 22.73
CA ASP A 170 -12.33 15.88 23.63
C ASP A 170 -13.34 16.82 22.93
N PRO A 171 -14.63 16.75 23.28
CA PRO A 171 -15.66 17.58 22.67
C PRO A 171 -15.57 19.05 23.10
N ILE A 172 -14.91 19.35 24.23
CA ILE A 172 -14.78 20.72 24.75
C ILE A 172 -13.74 21.46 23.91
N SER A 173 -12.54 20.89 23.76
CA SER A 173 -11.49 21.50 22.94
C SER A 173 -11.61 21.18 21.45
N ARG A 174 -12.53 20.26 21.07
CA ARG A 174 -12.75 19.74 19.72
C ARG A 174 -11.47 19.14 19.13
N ARG A 175 -10.87 18.23 19.88
CA ARG A 175 -9.66 17.48 19.50
C ARG A 175 -9.92 15.99 19.56
N ALA A 176 -9.22 15.23 18.73
CA ALA A 176 -9.23 13.79 18.78
C ALA A 176 -7.80 13.26 18.74
N ARG A 177 -7.54 12.18 19.49
CA ARG A 177 -6.30 11.41 19.40
C ARG A 177 -6.58 10.19 18.54
N ILE A 178 -5.88 10.10 17.42
CA ILE A 178 -6.22 9.20 16.32
C ILE A 178 -4.96 8.45 15.90
N GLN A 179 -5.07 7.14 15.67
CA GLN A 179 -3.97 6.36 15.14
C GLN A 179 -3.73 6.68 13.65
N ALA A 180 -2.47 6.70 13.23
CA ALA A 180 -2.04 7.29 11.97
C ALA A 180 -2.50 6.55 10.70
N GLY A 181 -2.95 5.30 10.81
CA GLY A 181 -3.38 4.47 9.69
C GLY A 181 -4.86 4.56 9.34
N ILE A 182 -5.65 5.37 10.07
CA ILE A 182 -7.08 5.52 9.78
C ILE A 182 -7.27 6.18 8.40
N LYS A 183 -8.21 5.65 7.61
CA LYS A 183 -8.60 6.28 6.33
C LYS A 183 -9.63 7.38 6.58
N GLY A 184 -9.64 8.40 5.72
CA GLY A 184 -10.60 9.52 5.79
C GLY A 184 -12.06 9.07 5.96
N PRO A 185 -12.59 8.15 5.13
CA PRO A 185 -13.97 7.67 5.29
C PRO A 185 -14.25 6.96 6.62
N ASP A 186 -13.26 6.23 7.15
CA ASP A 186 -13.39 5.53 8.44
C ASP A 186 -13.35 6.51 9.62
N LEU A 187 -12.47 7.52 9.53
CA LEU A 187 -12.37 8.61 10.49
C LEU A 187 -13.67 9.41 10.56
N GLU A 188 -14.20 9.83 9.42
CA GLU A 188 -15.46 10.58 9.34
C GLU A 188 -16.63 9.75 9.85
N ARG A 189 -16.68 8.44 9.53
CA ARG A 189 -17.71 7.53 10.07
C ARG A 189 -17.66 7.45 11.59
N GLN A 190 -16.47 7.33 12.18
CA GLN A 190 -16.31 7.25 13.64
C GLN A 190 -16.66 8.60 14.31
N LEU A 191 -16.17 9.73 13.80
CA LEU A 191 -16.47 11.06 14.34
C LEU A 191 -17.96 11.42 14.27
N LYS A 192 -18.66 10.98 13.21
CA LYS A 192 -20.09 11.25 13.02
C LYS A 192 -20.94 10.68 14.15
N GLN A 193 -20.52 9.58 14.78
CA GLN A 193 -21.21 9.00 15.95
C GLN A 193 -21.24 9.95 17.16
N HIS A 194 -20.31 10.91 17.20
CA HIS A 194 -20.21 11.95 18.21
C HIS A 194 -20.74 13.31 17.73
N GLY A 195 -21.38 13.37 16.55
CA GLY A 195 -21.84 14.62 15.94
C GLY A 195 -20.71 15.53 15.46
N LEU A 196 -19.51 14.99 15.25
CA LEU A 196 -18.31 15.72 14.82
C LEU A 196 -17.85 15.28 13.42
N THR A 197 -16.95 16.06 12.82
CA THR A 197 -16.33 15.82 11.51
C THR A 197 -14.99 16.53 11.44
N LEU A 198 -14.02 16.00 10.69
CA LEU A 198 -12.72 16.65 10.48
C LEU A 198 -12.72 17.51 9.21
N ARG A 199 -13.33 17.01 8.11
CA ARG A 199 -13.41 17.65 6.78
C ARG A 199 -12.05 17.89 6.11
N HIS A 200 -11.17 16.89 6.16
CA HIS A 200 -9.86 16.91 5.50
C HIS A 200 -9.86 16.07 4.22
#